data_AF-A0A5Q2VZT2-F1
#
_entry.id   AF-A0A5Q2VZT2-F1
#
_cell.length_a   1.000
_cell.length_b   1.000
_cell.length_c   1.000
_cell.angle_alpha   90.00
_cell.angle_beta   90.00
_cell.angle_gamma   90.00
#
_symmetry.space_group_name_H-M   'P 1'
#
loop_
_entity.id
_entity.type
_entity.pdbx_description
1 polymer ?
#
loop_
_entity_poly.entity_id
_entity_poly.type
_entity_poly.pdbx_seq_one_letter_code
_entity_poly.pdbx_strand_id
1 'polypeptide(L)'
;MTATPADDPATQLDASSAAEPGAPAHTCEHCDSTEDHSHVDERSAVLAYRSAMRATDVLRALIATALLVVAVMLSSGGLLAGAGAWLLATAVGMGVLSIATRTRPIGQSVLLGALVSAAAVPLLALAVSQLVGPGWRIGLAAGAGWLVLAGGTEILRNRGLATTLVAHTREGEAARAAVAAGAPTSPWVDWSWSLLTGALFGVWVWLTGELAIAVVTLVPLQVALAALSRRLTHRRA
;
A
#
# COMPACT_ATOMS: atom_id res chain seq x y z
N MET A 1 -17.36 -8.37 40.15
CA MET A 1 -16.40 -7.54 40.91
C MET A 1 -15.36 -8.50 41.47
N THR A 2 -14.28 -8.70 40.73
CA THR A 2 -13.17 -9.60 41.05
C THR A 2 -11.91 -8.78 40.85
N ALA A 3 -11.14 -8.62 41.93
CA ALA A 3 -10.00 -7.74 42.01
C ALA A 3 -8.80 -8.32 41.23
N THR A 4 -8.17 -7.46 40.43
CA THR A 4 -6.90 -7.73 39.75
C THR A 4 -5.75 -7.57 40.75
N PRO A 5 -4.79 -8.51 40.85
CA PRO A 5 -3.62 -8.34 41.71
C PRO A 5 -2.67 -7.29 41.12
N ALA A 6 -2.08 -6.50 42.01
CA ALA A 6 -1.10 -5.47 41.69
C ALA A 6 0.27 -6.11 41.43
N ASP A 7 0.87 -5.81 40.28
CA ASP A 7 2.26 -6.18 39.96
C ASP A 7 3.24 -5.28 40.73
N ASP A 8 4.20 -5.94 41.36
CA ASP A 8 5.20 -5.43 42.29
C ASP A 8 6.40 -4.83 41.52
N PRO A 9 6.73 -3.52 41.63
CA PRO A 9 7.81 -2.89 40.87
C PRO A 9 9.16 -2.95 41.62
N ALA A 10 9.59 -4.14 42.06
CA ALA A 10 10.75 -4.24 42.94
C ALA A 10 11.62 -5.48 42.74
N THR A 11 12.04 -5.79 41.50
CA THR A 11 13.28 -6.60 41.29
C THR A 11 13.83 -6.48 39.87
N GLN A 12 14.26 -5.28 39.47
CA GLN A 12 15.21 -5.17 38.35
C GLN A 12 16.61 -5.32 38.95
N LEU A 13 17.05 -6.57 39.09
CA LEU A 13 18.43 -6.88 39.44
C LEU A 13 19.31 -6.36 38.30
N ASP A 14 20.04 -5.30 38.61
CA ASP A 14 21.24 -4.86 37.90
C ASP A 14 22.25 -6.02 37.86
N ALA A 15 22.07 -6.94 36.91
CA ALA A 15 23.14 -7.80 36.43
C ALA A 15 24.07 -6.93 35.56
N SER A 16 24.71 -5.96 36.22
CA SER A 16 25.94 -5.35 35.73
C SER A 16 26.98 -6.46 35.72
N SER A 17 27.07 -7.14 34.58
CA SER A 17 28.15 -8.07 34.28
C SER A 17 29.45 -7.32 34.53
N ALA A 18 30.16 -7.71 35.60
CA ALA A 18 31.50 -7.23 35.88
C ALA A 18 32.35 -7.50 34.64
N ALA A 19 32.63 -6.45 33.86
CA ALA A 19 33.50 -6.52 32.70
C ALA A 19 34.88 -6.98 33.18
N GLU A 20 35.32 -8.11 32.65
CA GLU A 20 36.64 -8.66 32.86
C GLU A 20 37.68 -7.63 32.37
N PRO A 21 38.55 -7.08 33.24
CA PRO A 21 39.50 -6.06 32.84
C PRO A 21 40.64 -6.73 32.07
N GLY A 22 40.51 -6.82 30.74
CA GLY A 22 41.59 -7.30 29.88
C GLY A 22 41.20 -7.94 28.56
N ALA A 23 39.90 -8.16 28.27
CA ALA A 23 39.51 -8.59 26.93
C ALA A 23 39.80 -7.43 25.94
N PRO A 24 40.59 -7.64 24.87
CA PRO A 24 40.83 -6.61 23.87
C PRO A 24 39.47 -6.17 23.32
N ALA A 25 39.19 -4.87 23.37
CA ALA A 25 37.99 -4.31 22.78
C ALA A 25 37.92 -4.78 21.32
N HIS A 26 36.89 -5.56 20.98
CA HIS A 26 36.67 -6.02 19.62
C HIS A 26 36.39 -4.78 18.77
N THR A 27 37.40 -4.31 18.03
CA THR A 27 37.22 -3.28 17.02
C THR A 27 36.66 -3.95 15.77
N CYS A 28 35.59 -3.37 15.24
CA CYS A 28 35.05 -3.81 13.97
C CYS A 28 36.07 -3.60 12.83
N GLU A 29 36.36 -4.65 12.06
CA GLU A 29 37.29 -4.66 10.91
C GLU A 29 36.90 -3.68 9.78
N HIS A 30 35.74 -3.05 9.82
CA HIS A 30 35.22 -2.18 8.76
C HIS A 30 35.10 -0.71 9.13
N CYS A 31 35.05 -0.36 10.41
CA CYS A 31 34.81 1.02 10.82
C CYS A 31 35.55 1.46 12.09
N ASP A 32 36.49 0.65 12.61
CA ASP A 32 37.26 0.93 13.83
C ASP A 32 36.39 1.29 15.06
N SER A 33 35.10 0.99 15.00
CA SER A 33 34.17 1.15 16.12
C SER A 33 34.40 0.03 17.13
N THR A 34 34.50 0.40 18.40
CA THR A 34 34.53 -0.53 19.55
C THR A 34 33.14 -0.88 20.06
N GLU A 35 32.08 -0.34 19.46
CA GLU A 35 30.70 -0.66 19.80
C GLU A 35 30.21 -1.87 19.00
N ASP A 36 29.58 -2.84 19.68
CA ASP A 36 28.90 -3.95 19.04
C ASP A 36 27.75 -3.43 18.18
N HIS A 37 27.92 -3.50 16.86
CA HIS A 37 26.85 -3.20 15.90
C HIS A 37 26.71 -4.35 14.92
N SER A 38 25.47 -4.75 14.63
CA SER A 38 25.23 -5.74 13.59
C SER A 38 25.43 -5.08 12.24
N HIS A 39 26.41 -5.53 11.46
CA HIS A 39 26.45 -5.22 10.04
C HIS A 39 25.29 -5.90 9.34
N VAL A 40 24.19 -5.17 9.17
CA VAL A 40 23.17 -5.59 8.22
C VAL A 40 23.82 -5.51 6.84
N ASP A 41 23.94 -6.65 6.17
CA ASP A 41 24.45 -6.72 4.81
C ASP A 41 23.44 -6.05 3.87
N GLU A 42 23.57 -4.73 3.71
CA GLU A 42 22.76 -3.88 2.85
C GLU A 42 22.72 -4.43 1.42
N ARG A 43 23.84 -4.98 0.95
CA ARG A 43 23.96 -5.48 -0.41
C ARG A 43 23.07 -6.69 -0.62
N SER A 44 23.10 -7.68 0.27
CA SER A 44 22.23 -8.86 0.12
C SER A 44 20.75 -8.49 0.30
N ALA A 45 20.42 -7.58 1.23
CA ALA A 45 19.05 -7.08 1.41
C ALA A 45 18.52 -6.38 0.14
N VAL A 46 19.31 -5.49 -0.47
CA VAL A 46 18.94 -4.78 -1.69
C VAL A 46 18.83 -5.74 -2.88
N LEU A 47 19.72 -6.72 -3.01
CA LEU A 47 19.64 -7.73 -4.08
C LEU A 47 18.39 -8.61 -3.93
N ALA A 48 18.10 -9.08 -2.72
CA ALA A 48 16.89 -9.85 -2.42
C ALA A 48 15.64 -9.05 -2.76
N TYR A 49 15.55 -7.80 -2.30
CA TYR A 49 14.43 -6.89 -2.60
C TYR A 49 14.26 -6.66 -4.10
N ARG A 50 15.35 -6.43 -4.85
CA ARG A 50 15.30 -6.27 -6.32
C ARG A 50 14.82 -7.53 -7.04
N SER A 51 15.22 -8.71 -6.58
CA SER A 51 14.75 -9.97 -7.15
C SER A 51 13.25 -10.17 -6.91
N ALA A 52 12.77 -9.84 -5.71
CA ALA A 52 11.35 -9.88 -5.37
C ALA A 52 10.53 -8.89 -6.20
N MET A 53 11.00 -7.65 -6.39
CA MET A 53 10.33 -6.67 -7.28
C MET A 53 10.23 -7.18 -8.72
N ARG A 54 11.30 -7.76 -9.27
CA ARG A 54 11.27 -8.33 -10.63
C ARG A 54 10.27 -9.48 -10.74
N ALA A 55 10.25 -10.37 -9.76
CA ALA A 55 9.31 -11.49 -9.74
C ALA A 55 7.85 -11.00 -9.71
N THR A 56 7.53 -10.02 -8.86
CA THR A 56 6.18 -9.46 -8.79
C THR A 56 5.81 -8.64 -10.02
N ASP A 57 6.75 -7.93 -10.65
CA ASP A 57 6.52 -7.21 -11.91
C ASP A 57 6.20 -8.16 -13.07
N VAL A 58 6.95 -9.27 -13.19
CA VAL A 58 6.69 -10.30 -14.21
C VAL A 58 5.33 -10.94 -13.97
N LEU A 59 5.03 -11.35 -12.74
CA LEU A 59 3.75 -11.96 -12.39
C LEU A 59 2.57 -11.01 -12.65
N ARG A 60 2.72 -9.75 -12.26
CA ARG A 60 1.73 -8.69 -12.50
C ARG A 60 1.51 -8.46 -13.99
N ALA A 61 2.58 -8.42 -14.80
CA ALA A 61 2.45 -8.29 -16.25
C ALA A 61 1.70 -9.47 -16.87
N LEU A 62 2.03 -10.70 -16.48
CA LEU A 62 1.33 -11.91 -16.97
C LEU A 62 -0.16 -11.90 -16.62
N ILE A 63 -0.49 -11.58 -15.37
CA ILE A 63 -1.88 -11.49 -14.90
C ILE A 63 -2.62 -10.35 -15.60
N ALA A 64 -1.99 -9.17 -15.73
CA ALA A 64 -2.59 -8.03 -16.43
C ALA A 64 -2.88 -8.36 -17.90
N THR A 65 -1.96 -9.04 -18.60
CA THR A 65 -2.19 -9.49 -19.98
C THR A 65 -3.32 -10.51 -20.07
N ALA A 66 -3.36 -11.51 -19.18
CA ALA A 66 -4.43 -12.50 -19.17
C ALA A 66 -5.80 -11.86 -18.89
N LEU A 67 -5.88 -10.97 -17.90
CA LEU A 67 -7.08 -10.22 -17.56
C LEU A 67 -7.52 -9.30 -18.70
N LEU A 68 -6.58 -8.66 -19.39
CA LEU A 68 -6.88 -7.81 -20.54
C LEU A 68 -7.57 -8.61 -21.65
N VAL A 69 -7.04 -9.78 -22.02
CA VAL A 69 -7.63 -10.66 -23.04
C VAL A 69 -9.05 -11.07 -22.64
N VAL A 70 -9.22 -11.57 -21.41
CA VAL A 70 -10.54 -11.99 -20.90
C VAL A 70 -11.52 -10.81 -20.86
N ALA A 71 -11.09 -9.64 -20.40
CA ALA A 71 -11.94 -8.46 -20.29
C ALA A 71 -12.40 -7.93 -21.65
N VAL A 72 -11.53 -7.93 -22.66
CA VAL A 72 -11.90 -7.56 -24.04
C VAL A 72 -12.99 -8.50 -24.58
N MET A 73 -12.87 -9.81 -24.33
CA MET A 73 -13.87 -10.81 -24.73
C MET A 73 -15.20 -10.66 -23.98
N LEU A 74 -15.17 -10.20 -22.72
CA LEU A 74 -16.37 -10.02 -21.90
C LEU A 74 -17.10 -8.72 -22.20
N SER A 75 -16.39 -7.59 -22.17
CA SER A 75 -16.92 -6.24 -22.42
C SER A 75 -15.80 -5.22 -22.57
N SER A 76 -15.51 -4.83 -23.81
CA SER A 76 -14.54 -3.74 -24.09
C SER A 76 -14.97 -2.41 -23.46
N GLY A 77 -16.28 -2.13 -23.39
CA GLY A 77 -16.82 -0.96 -22.70
C GLY A 77 -16.57 -0.98 -21.20
N GLY A 78 -16.77 -2.14 -20.55
CA GLY A 78 -16.50 -2.32 -19.12
C GLY A 78 -15.03 -2.14 -18.80
N LEU A 79 -14.15 -2.72 -19.62
CA LEU A 79 -12.70 -2.55 -19.51
C LEU A 79 -12.28 -1.08 -19.54
N LEU A 80 -12.70 -0.34 -20.58
CA LEU A 80 -12.35 1.07 -20.74
C LEU A 80 -12.94 1.94 -19.63
N ALA A 81 -14.17 1.67 -19.21
CA ALA A 81 -14.83 2.39 -18.13
C ALA A 81 -14.13 2.15 -16.78
N GLY A 82 -13.70 0.92 -16.49
CA GLY A 82 -12.94 0.60 -15.28
C GLY A 82 -11.55 1.24 -15.26
N ALA A 83 -10.86 1.24 -16.40
CA ALA A 83 -9.61 1.98 -16.56
C ALA A 83 -9.81 3.50 -16.38
N GLY A 84 -10.85 4.07 -17.00
CA GLY A 84 -11.22 5.48 -16.83
C GLY A 84 -11.57 5.84 -15.39
N ALA A 85 -12.27 4.95 -14.68
CA ALA A 85 -12.58 5.12 -13.27
C ALA A 85 -11.31 5.15 -12.40
N TRP A 86 -10.34 4.26 -12.66
CA TRP A 86 -9.06 4.29 -11.97
C TRP A 86 -8.31 5.62 -12.19
N LEU A 87 -8.26 6.10 -13.44
CA LEU A 87 -7.63 7.39 -13.77
C LEU A 87 -8.31 8.55 -13.02
N LEU A 88 -9.65 8.56 -12.99
CA LEU A 88 -10.40 9.62 -12.34
C LEU A 88 -10.21 9.58 -10.82
N ALA A 89 -10.25 8.41 -10.19
CA ALA A 89 -9.96 8.25 -8.76
C ALA A 89 -8.58 8.80 -8.41
N THR A 90 -7.57 8.41 -9.19
CA THR A 90 -6.19 8.85 -9.02
C THR A 90 -6.06 10.37 -9.21
N ALA A 91 -6.70 10.93 -10.24
CA ALA A 91 -6.69 12.37 -10.49
C ALA A 91 -7.33 13.17 -9.33
N VAL A 92 -8.46 12.69 -8.78
CA VAL A 92 -9.10 13.28 -7.60
C VAL A 92 -8.15 13.25 -6.40
N GLY A 93 -7.53 12.11 -6.12
CA GLY A 93 -6.55 11.96 -5.03
C GLY A 93 -5.35 12.90 -5.18
N MET A 94 -4.78 12.98 -6.39
CA MET A 94 -3.67 13.88 -6.71
C MET A 94 -4.06 15.36 -6.59
N GLY A 95 -5.29 15.71 -6.99
CA GLY A 95 -5.81 17.08 -6.84
C GLY A 95 -5.91 17.48 -5.37
N VAL A 96 -6.48 16.60 -4.52
CA VAL A 96 -6.56 16.83 -3.08
C VAL A 96 -5.18 16.90 -2.44
N LEU A 97 -4.27 16.00 -2.81
CA LEU A 97 -2.88 16.03 -2.36
C LEU A 97 -2.22 17.39 -2.69
N SER A 98 -2.33 17.83 -3.95
CA SER A 98 -1.73 19.09 -4.43
C SER A 98 -2.27 20.34 -3.73
N ILE A 99 -3.53 20.30 -3.28
CA ILE A 99 -4.14 21.39 -2.52
C ILE A 99 -3.70 21.30 -1.05
N ALA A 100 -3.71 20.10 -0.47
CA ALA A 100 -3.40 19.89 0.95
C ALA A 100 -1.94 20.19 1.30
N THR A 101 -1.00 19.90 0.39
CA THR A 101 0.44 20.19 0.59
C THR A 101 0.76 21.66 0.80
N ARG A 102 -0.15 22.57 0.42
CA ARG A 102 -0.01 24.02 0.67
C ARG A 102 -0.17 24.41 2.14
N THR A 103 -0.84 23.56 2.93
CA THR A 103 -1.22 23.89 4.32
C THR A 103 -0.89 22.79 5.33
N ARG A 104 -0.48 21.59 4.88
CA ARG A 104 -0.26 20.43 5.74
C ARG A 104 1.06 19.72 5.41
N PRO A 105 1.65 19.00 6.38
CA PRO A 105 2.80 18.13 6.12
C PRO A 105 2.53 17.12 5.00
N ILE A 106 3.57 16.72 4.27
CA ILE A 106 3.47 15.83 3.10
C ILE A 106 2.78 14.50 3.44
N GLY A 107 3.11 13.87 4.56
CA GLY A 107 2.52 12.59 4.97
C GLY A 107 1.02 12.66 5.22
N GLN A 108 0.55 13.74 5.87
CA GLN A 108 -0.89 13.96 6.09
C GLN A 108 -1.62 14.27 4.78
N SER A 109 -0.96 14.98 3.86
CA SER A 109 -1.52 15.31 2.55
C SER A 109 -1.67 14.08 1.66
N VAL A 110 -0.67 13.17 1.68
CA VAL A 110 -0.72 11.88 0.97
C VAL A 110 -1.85 11.01 1.51
N LEU A 111 -1.96 10.89 2.84
CA LEU A 111 -3.05 10.13 3.46
C LEU A 111 -4.42 10.69 3.08
N LEU A 112 -4.59 12.01 3.10
CA LEU A 112 -5.84 12.65 2.71
C LEU A 112 -6.19 12.38 1.25
N GLY A 113 -5.23 12.54 0.33
CA GLY A 113 -5.43 12.25 -1.08
C GLY A 113 -5.85 10.80 -1.32
N ALA A 114 -5.19 9.84 -0.65
CA ALA A 114 -5.54 8.43 -0.72
C ALA A 114 -6.94 8.14 -0.20
N LEU A 115 -7.33 8.75 0.93
CA LEU A 115 -8.67 8.59 1.51
C LEU A 115 -9.76 9.14 0.60
N VAL A 116 -9.55 10.31 -0.01
CA VAL A 116 -10.55 10.88 -0.94
C VAL A 116 -10.64 10.06 -2.22
N SER A 117 -9.51 9.60 -2.76
CA SER A 117 -9.51 8.68 -3.90
C SER A 117 -10.28 7.40 -3.58
N ALA A 118 -10.09 6.81 -2.40
CA ALA A 118 -10.81 5.62 -1.96
C ALA A 118 -12.32 5.88 -1.76
N ALA A 119 -12.69 7.06 -1.23
CA ALA A 119 -14.09 7.45 -1.07
C ALA A 119 -14.82 7.67 -2.40
N ALA A 120 -14.09 7.99 -3.48
CA ALA A 120 -14.67 8.14 -4.81
C ALA A 120 -15.02 6.78 -5.47
N VAL A 121 -14.40 5.68 -5.04
CA VAL A 121 -14.52 4.35 -5.67
C VAL A 121 -15.98 3.90 -5.85
N PRO A 122 -16.86 3.97 -4.83
CA PRO A 122 -18.25 3.51 -5.01
C PRO A 122 -19.08 4.39 -5.95
N LEU A 123 -18.81 5.70 -5.98
CA LEU A 123 -19.47 6.63 -6.89
C LEU A 123 -19.04 6.35 -8.34
N LEU A 124 -17.76 6.05 -8.54
CA LEU A 124 -17.23 5.67 -9.84
C LEU A 124 -17.77 4.30 -10.28
N ALA A 125 -17.89 3.34 -9.36
CA ALA A 125 -18.50 2.05 -9.66
C ALA A 125 -19.96 2.20 -10.11
N LEU A 126 -20.73 3.04 -9.42
CA LEU A 126 -22.09 3.39 -9.83
C LEU A 126 -22.10 4.04 -11.22
N ALA A 127 -21.24 5.03 -11.46
CA ALA A 127 -21.15 5.68 -12.78
C ALA A 127 -20.82 4.68 -13.90
N VAL A 128 -19.87 3.78 -13.68
CA VAL A 128 -19.52 2.72 -14.65
C VAL A 128 -20.73 1.82 -14.93
N SER A 129 -21.46 1.39 -13.89
CA SER A 129 -22.65 0.55 -14.06
C SER A 129 -23.78 1.25 -14.83
N GLN A 130 -23.94 2.57 -14.67
CA GLN A 130 -24.95 3.34 -15.40
C GLN A 130 -24.53 3.62 -16.86
N LEU A 131 -23.23 3.80 -17.12
CA LEU A 131 -22.71 4.13 -18.44
C LEU A 131 -22.62 2.90 -19.37
N VAL A 132 -22.22 1.74 -18.83
CA VAL A 132 -21.98 0.53 -19.62
C VAL A 132 -23.13 -0.48 -19.49
N GLY A 133 -23.88 -0.40 -18.40
CA GLY A 133 -24.96 -1.32 -18.05
C GLY A 133 -24.65 -2.18 -16.82
N PRO A 134 -25.67 -2.86 -16.27
CA PRO A 134 -25.49 -3.78 -15.15
C PRO A 134 -24.99 -5.16 -15.61
N GLY A 135 -24.48 -5.94 -14.66
CA GLY A 135 -24.17 -7.36 -14.84
C GLY A 135 -22.73 -7.73 -14.50
N TRP A 136 -22.55 -8.98 -14.07
CA TRP A 136 -21.28 -9.51 -13.58
C TRP A 136 -20.14 -9.43 -14.61
N ARG A 137 -20.44 -9.55 -15.91
CA ARG A 137 -19.44 -9.42 -17.00
C ARG A 137 -18.82 -8.02 -17.04
N ILE A 138 -19.65 -7.00 -16.84
CA ILE A 138 -19.20 -5.60 -16.79
C ILE A 138 -18.38 -5.37 -15.53
N GLY A 139 -18.82 -5.91 -14.39
CA GLY A 139 -18.05 -5.86 -13.14
C GLY A 139 -16.65 -6.48 -13.28
N LEU A 140 -16.55 -7.68 -13.86
CA LEU A 140 -15.26 -8.33 -14.12
C LEU A 140 -14.38 -7.53 -15.09
N ALA A 141 -14.94 -7.07 -16.22
CA ALA A 141 -14.19 -6.29 -17.20
C ALA A 141 -13.70 -4.96 -16.61
N ALA A 142 -14.53 -4.27 -15.83
CA ALA A 142 -14.17 -3.02 -15.15
C ALA A 142 -13.11 -3.23 -14.06
N GLY A 143 -13.23 -4.28 -13.25
CA GLY A 143 -12.20 -4.69 -12.29
C GLY A 143 -10.86 -5.00 -12.98
N ALA A 144 -10.89 -5.69 -14.12
CA ALA A 144 -9.69 -5.94 -14.92
C ALA A 144 -9.07 -4.65 -15.48
N GLY A 145 -9.87 -3.72 -16.01
CA GLY A 145 -9.38 -2.42 -16.48
C GLY A 145 -8.73 -1.59 -15.38
N TRP A 146 -9.31 -1.62 -14.18
CA TRP A 146 -8.75 -1.03 -12.98
C TRP A 146 -7.39 -1.65 -12.62
N LEU A 147 -7.30 -2.98 -12.58
CA LEU A 147 -6.07 -3.72 -12.27
C LEU A 147 -4.95 -3.48 -13.29
N VAL A 148 -5.28 -3.44 -14.58
CA VAL A 148 -4.30 -3.23 -15.64
C VAL A 148 -3.62 -1.87 -15.50
N LEU A 149 -4.39 -0.80 -15.23
CA LEU A 149 -3.80 0.53 -15.01
C LEU A 149 -3.05 0.64 -13.69
N ALA A 150 -3.66 0.17 -12.59
CA ALA A 150 -2.99 0.14 -11.28
C ALA A 150 -1.64 -0.59 -11.40
N GLY A 151 -1.65 -1.79 -11.98
CA GLY A 151 -0.46 -2.59 -12.19
C GLY A 151 0.57 -1.93 -13.11
N GLY A 152 0.13 -1.28 -14.19
CA GLY A 152 1.01 -0.52 -15.07
C GLY A 152 1.77 0.58 -14.32
N THR A 153 1.08 1.33 -13.46
CA THR A 153 1.74 2.39 -12.67
C THR A 153 2.67 1.86 -11.59
N GLU A 154 2.37 0.69 -11.00
CA GLU A 154 3.26 0.03 -10.05
C GLU A 154 4.55 -0.47 -10.72
N ILE A 155 4.47 -1.01 -11.93
CA ILE A 155 5.66 -1.40 -12.71
C ILE A 155 6.54 -0.17 -12.98
N LEU A 156 5.94 0.97 -13.36
CA LEU A 156 6.69 2.22 -13.57
C LEU A 156 7.33 2.73 -12.27
N ARG A 157 6.60 2.67 -11.15
CA ARG A 157 7.13 3.01 -9.83
C ARG A 157 8.30 2.10 -9.43
N ASN A 158 8.18 0.79 -9.64
CA ASN A 158 9.23 -0.19 -9.33
C ASN A 158 10.48 0.02 -10.19
N ARG A 159 10.31 0.38 -11.47
CA ARG A 159 11.43 0.79 -12.33
C ARG A 159 12.14 2.03 -11.79
N GLY A 160 11.38 3.05 -11.38
CA GLY A 160 11.94 4.25 -10.73
C GLY A 160 12.75 3.89 -9.49
N LEU A 161 12.16 3.12 -8.56
CA LEU A 161 12.84 2.68 -7.35
C LEU A 161 14.09 1.84 -7.65
N ALA A 162 14.03 0.95 -8.65
CA ALA A 162 15.18 0.15 -9.06
C ALA A 162 16.33 1.01 -9.60
N THR A 163 16.04 2.14 -10.26
CA THR A 163 17.07 3.10 -10.67
C THR A 163 17.66 3.83 -9.48
N THR A 164 16.83 4.29 -8.54
CA THR A 164 17.29 4.98 -7.31
C THR A 164 18.19 4.09 -6.46
N LEU A 165 17.86 2.80 -6.30
CA LEU A 165 18.64 1.86 -5.49
C LEU A 165 20.07 1.62 -6.01
N VAL A 166 20.29 1.78 -7.32
CA VAL A 166 21.62 1.61 -7.94
C VAL A 166 22.37 2.93 -8.06
N ALA A 167 21.70 4.07 -7.89
CA ALA A 167 22.34 5.37 -7.96
C ALA A 167 23.36 5.56 -6.83
N HIS A 168 24.52 6.12 -7.17
CA HIS A 168 25.53 6.60 -6.22
C HIS A 168 25.22 8.03 -5.80
N THR A 169 24.00 8.26 -5.33
CA THR A 169 23.52 9.55 -4.84
C THR A 169 23.06 9.41 -3.40
N ARG A 170 22.96 10.53 -2.67
CA ARG A 170 22.42 10.57 -1.31
C ARG A 170 21.02 9.95 -1.21
N GLU A 171 20.20 10.12 -2.24
CA GLU A 171 18.87 9.50 -2.33
C GLU A 171 18.97 7.97 -2.49
N GLY A 172 19.94 7.49 -3.28
CA GLY A 172 20.19 6.05 -3.44
C GLY A 172 20.68 5.41 -2.15
N GLU A 173 21.59 6.06 -1.42
CA GLU A 173 22.04 5.63 -0.09
C GLU A 173 20.88 5.57 0.91
N ALA A 174 20.06 6.62 0.98
CA ALA A 174 18.88 6.63 1.85
C ALA A 174 17.87 5.53 1.49
N ALA A 175 17.66 5.27 0.19
CA ALA A 175 16.76 4.22 -0.27
C ALA A 175 17.28 2.81 0.08
N ARG A 176 18.58 2.56 -0.06
CA ARG A 176 19.18 1.27 0.31
C ARG A 176 19.18 1.05 1.82
N ALA A 177 19.50 2.09 2.61
CA ALA A 177 19.38 2.06 4.06
C ALA A 177 17.94 1.77 4.51
N ALA A 178 16.94 2.36 3.85
CA ALA A 178 15.53 2.07 4.13
C ALA A 178 15.15 0.62 3.82
N VAL A 179 15.64 0.03 2.72
CA VAL A 179 15.45 -1.39 2.40
C VAL A 179 16.11 -2.29 3.46
N ALA A 180 17.34 -1.99 3.86
CA ALA A 180 18.06 -2.74 4.89
C ALA A 180 17.34 -2.68 6.25
N ALA A 181 16.71 -1.55 6.57
CA ALA A 181 15.88 -1.39 7.76
C ALA A 181 14.48 -2.04 7.67
N GLY A 182 14.14 -2.66 6.52
CA GLY A 182 12.82 -3.26 6.29
C GLY A 182 11.67 -2.26 6.13
N ALA A 183 11.97 -0.98 5.88
CA ALA A 183 10.98 0.08 5.79
C ALA A 183 10.03 -0.02 4.57
N PRO A 184 10.45 -0.41 3.35
CA PRO A 184 9.48 -0.68 2.29
C PRO A 184 8.68 -1.94 2.62
N THR A 185 7.36 -1.86 2.41
CA THR A 185 6.49 -3.03 2.44
C THR A 185 6.99 -4.07 1.44
N SER A 186 6.84 -5.35 1.80
CA SER A 186 7.18 -6.44 0.90
C SER A 186 6.45 -6.26 -0.45
N PRO A 187 7.13 -6.40 -1.61
CA PRO A 187 6.49 -6.26 -2.92
C PRO A 187 5.27 -7.18 -3.11
N TRP A 188 5.22 -8.29 -2.38
CA TRP A 188 4.10 -9.24 -2.35
C TRP A 188 2.87 -8.71 -1.63
N VAL A 189 3.07 -7.93 -0.56
CA VAL A 189 1.98 -7.27 0.18
C VAL A 189 1.37 -6.16 -0.67
N ASP A 190 2.22 -5.36 -1.33
CA ASP A 190 1.75 -4.32 -2.26
C ASP A 190 0.91 -4.97 -3.38
N TRP A 191 1.43 -6.03 -4.01
CA TRP A 191 0.72 -6.76 -5.06
C TRP A 191 -0.62 -7.35 -4.63
N SER A 192 -0.70 -7.95 -3.43
CA SER A 192 -1.96 -8.50 -2.93
C SER A 192 -3.00 -7.40 -2.68
N TRP A 193 -2.55 -6.22 -2.25
CA TRP A 193 -3.42 -5.06 -2.07
C TRP A 193 -3.93 -4.51 -3.40
N SER A 194 -3.10 -4.46 -4.43
CA SER A 194 -3.51 -4.06 -5.79
C SER A 194 -4.56 -5.02 -6.35
N LEU A 195 -4.34 -6.34 -6.21
CA LEU A 195 -5.31 -7.35 -6.62
C LEU A 195 -6.64 -7.19 -5.88
N LEU A 196 -6.59 -7.02 -4.56
CA LEU A 196 -7.79 -6.86 -3.75
C LEU A 196 -8.59 -5.61 -4.15
N THR A 197 -7.94 -4.47 -4.34
CA THR A 197 -8.63 -3.21 -4.68
C THR A 197 -9.33 -3.30 -6.03
N GLY A 198 -8.69 -3.90 -7.05
CA GLY A 198 -9.34 -4.08 -8.35
C GLY A 198 -10.44 -5.14 -8.35
N ALA A 199 -10.28 -6.23 -7.60
CA ALA A 199 -11.35 -7.21 -7.39
C ALA A 199 -12.56 -6.58 -6.68
N LEU A 200 -12.33 -5.85 -5.59
CA LEU A 200 -13.37 -5.12 -4.87
C LEU A 200 -14.06 -4.08 -5.76
N PHE A 201 -13.32 -3.37 -6.61
CA PHE A 201 -13.92 -2.45 -7.56
C PHE A 201 -14.88 -3.16 -8.54
N GLY A 202 -14.47 -4.30 -9.10
CA GLY A 202 -15.34 -5.09 -9.97
C GLY A 202 -16.60 -5.60 -9.26
N VAL A 203 -16.46 -6.03 -7.99
CA VAL A 203 -17.60 -6.40 -7.13
C VAL A 203 -18.51 -5.20 -6.89
N TRP A 204 -17.96 -4.01 -6.63
CA TRP A 204 -18.75 -2.79 -6.47
C TRP A 204 -19.53 -2.45 -7.73
N VAL A 205 -18.91 -2.49 -8.91
CA VAL A 205 -19.59 -2.23 -10.20
C VAL A 205 -20.75 -3.20 -10.41
N TRP A 206 -20.55 -4.48 -10.10
CA TRP A 206 -21.60 -5.49 -10.19
C TRP A 206 -22.74 -5.19 -9.19
N LEU A 207 -22.43 -4.98 -7.91
CA LEU A 207 -23.42 -4.71 -6.88
C LEU A 207 -24.19 -3.39 -7.12
N THR A 208 -23.53 -2.34 -7.60
CA THR A 208 -24.21 -1.07 -7.94
C THR A 208 -25.13 -1.21 -9.14
N GLY A 209 -24.82 -2.12 -10.07
CA GLY A 209 -25.69 -2.41 -11.20
C GLY A 209 -26.99 -3.09 -10.78
N GLU A 210 -26.93 -4.01 -9.80
CA GLU A 210 -28.11 -4.75 -9.31
C GLU A 210 -28.88 -4.00 -8.22
N LEU A 211 -28.17 -3.24 -7.38
CA LEU A 211 -28.68 -2.67 -6.12
C LEU A 211 -28.28 -1.19 -5.97
N ALA A 212 -28.42 -0.40 -7.03
CA ALA A 212 -28.02 1.01 -7.06
C ALA A 212 -28.47 1.81 -5.81
N ILE A 213 -29.73 1.61 -5.38
CA ILE A 213 -30.32 2.30 -4.23
C ILE A 213 -29.65 1.90 -2.90
N ALA A 214 -29.33 0.62 -2.72
CA ALA A 214 -28.68 0.14 -1.50
C ALA A 214 -27.23 0.61 -1.40
N VAL A 215 -26.50 0.66 -2.52
CA VAL A 215 -25.10 1.10 -2.50
C VAL A 215 -24.97 2.59 -2.18
N VAL A 216 -25.83 3.44 -2.76
CA VAL A 216 -25.80 4.89 -2.49
C VAL A 216 -26.00 5.21 -1.01
N THR A 217 -26.78 4.40 -0.28
CA THR A 217 -27.02 4.60 1.16
C THR A 217 -25.92 4.00 2.04
N LEU A 218 -25.34 2.87 1.64
CA LEU A 218 -24.30 2.18 2.42
C LEU A 218 -22.94 2.89 2.39
N VAL A 219 -22.60 3.58 1.30
CA VAL A 219 -21.32 4.29 1.16
C VAL A 219 -21.11 5.39 2.21
N PRO A 220 -22.03 6.38 2.38
CA PRO A 220 -21.89 7.38 3.43
C PRO A 220 -21.97 6.74 4.83
N LEU A 221 -22.73 5.65 4.99
CA LEU A 221 -22.80 4.92 6.25
C LEU A 221 -21.45 4.28 6.63
N GLN A 222 -20.73 3.68 5.68
CA GLN A 222 -19.40 3.11 5.94
C GLN A 222 -18.40 4.19 6.35
N VAL A 223 -18.41 5.34 5.68
CA VAL A 223 -17.57 6.49 6.06
C VAL A 223 -17.92 7.00 7.45
N ALA A 224 -19.21 7.11 7.77
CA ALA A 224 -19.68 7.52 9.10
C ALA A 224 -19.25 6.53 10.18
N LEU A 225 -19.37 5.23 9.93
CA LEU A 225 -18.95 4.16 10.86
C LEU A 225 -17.43 4.14 11.05
N ALA A 226 -16.65 4.32 9.99
CA ALA A 226 -15.18 4.39 10.09
C ALA A 226 -14.71 5.65 10.85
N ALA A 227 -15.39 6.78 10.67
CA ALA A 227 -15.13 7.99 11.44
C ALA A 227 -15.52 7.80 12.92
N LEU A 228 -16.65 7.13 13.18
CA LEU A 228 -17.13 6.84 14.53
C LEU A 228 -16.20 5.87 15.27
N SER A 229 -15.75 4.79 14.61
CA SER A 229 -14.86 3.79 15.22
C SER A 229 -13.53 4.41 15.64
N ARG A 230 -12.92 5.24 14.79
CA ARG A 230 -11.70 5.99 15.14
C ARG A 230 -11.91 6.93 16.32
N ARG A 231 -13.03 7.64 16.37
CA ARG A 231 -13.37 8.52 17.51
C ARG A 231 -13.50 7.73 18.82
N LEU A 232 -14.09 6.53 18.77
CA LEU A 232 -14.26 5.69 19.96
C LEU A 232 -12.92 5.13 20.46
N THR A 233 -12.02 4.73 19.56
CA THR A 233 -10.67 4.28 19.94
C THR A 233 -9.86 5.40 20.60
N HIS A 234 -9.93 6.62 20.06
CA HIS A 234 -9.23 7.78 20.65
C HIS A 234 -9.75 8.22 22.03
N ARG A 235 -10.99 7.88 22.40
CA ARG A 235 -11.54 8.19 23.74
C ARG A 235 -11.17 7.16 24.80
N ARG A 236 -10.65 5.99 24.38
CA ARG A 236 -10.26 4.89 25.28
C ARG A 236 -8.75 4.83 25.54
N ALA A 237 -7.97 5.55 24.75
CA ALA A 237 -6.54 5.78 24.95
C ALA A 237 -6.36 7.08 25.74
#